data_AF-A0A956Z3J2-F1
#
_entry.id   AF-A0A956Z3J2-F1
#
_cell.length_a   1.000
_cell.length_b   1.000
_cell.length_c   1.000
_cell.angle_alpha   90.00
_cell.angle_beta   90.00
_cell.angle_gamma   90.00
#
_symmetry.space_group_name_H-M   'P 1'
#
loop_
_entity.id
_entity.type
_entity.pdbx_description
1 polymer ?
#
loop_
_entity_poly.entity_id
_entity_poly.type
_entity_poly.pdbx_seq_one_letter_code
_entity_poly.pdbx_strand_id
1 'polypeptide(L)'
;EAQRKGAEIWMVPTVAAAEDVITSDPIMADIIAARNEAPYFQLYYDQFLPPALGAAVNDAVEKLFAAAATPQEVAAEIEDVASFELE
;
A
#
# COMPACT_ATOMS: atom_id res chain seq x y z
N GLU A 1 -3.42 -19.14 16.43
CA GLU A 1 -2.84 -18.49 17.62
C GLU A 1 -1.94 -17.30 17.26
N ALA A 2 -0.92 -17.46 16.42
CA ALA A 2 -0.02 -16.36 16.03
C ALA A 2 -0.74 -15.10 15.50
N GLN A 3 -1.69 -15.25 14.58
CA GLN A 3 -2.50 -14.14 14.05
C GLN A 3 -3.32 -13.42 15.14
N ARG A 4 -3.79 -14.16 16.15
CA ARG A 4 -4.54 -13.57 17.28
C ARG A 4 -3.63 -12.72 18.17
N LYS A 5 -2.39 -13.15 18.39
CA LYS A 5 -1.35 -12.34 19.07
C LYS A 5 -0.92 -11.14 18.24
N GLY A 6 -0.83 -11.31 16.91
CA GLY A 6 -0.49 -10.20 16.01
C GLY A 6 -1.53 -9.08 16.03
N ALA A 7 -2.80 -9.40 16.21
CA ALA A 7 -3.86 -8.42 16.33
C ALA A 7 -3.72 -7.50 17.56
N GLU A 8 -3.08 -7.96 18.63
CA GLU A 8 -2.76 -7.13 19.81
C GLU A 8 -1.80 -5.98 19.47
N ILE A 9 -1.07 -6.09 18.35
CA ILE A 9 -0.21 -5.06 17.78
C ILE A 9 -0.70 -4.60 16.40
N TRP A 10 -2.02 -4.57 16.21
CA TRP A 10 -2.70 -3.98 15.05
C TRP A 10 -2.50 -4.71 13.72
N MET A 11 -2.01 -5.95 13.72
CA MET A 11 -2.00 -6.74 12.49
C MET A 11 -3.41 -7.23 12.15
N VAL A 12 -3.90 -6.86 10.97
CA VAL A 12 -5.15 -7.38 10.42
C VAL A 12 -4.99 -8.88 10.14
N PRO A 13 -5.81 -9.77 10.74
CA PRO A 13 -5.65 -11.20 10.57
C PRO A 13 -5.87 -11.65 9.12
N THR A 14 -4.97 -12.44 8.54
CA THR A 14 -5.13 -12.95 7.16
C THR A 14 -5.90 -14.27 7.07
N VAL A 15 -6.20 -14.89 8.21
CA VAL A 15 -6.97 -16.14 8.31
C VAL A 15 -8.38 -15.81 8.76
N ALA A 16 -9.39 -16.20 7.98
CA ALA A 16 -10.80 -15.88 8.25
C ALA A 16 -11.26 -16.28 9.67
N ALA A 17 -10.82 -17.44 10.16
CA ALA A 17 -11.15 -17.93 11.50
C ALA A 17 -10.50 -17.14 12.66
N ALA A 18 -9.78 -16.06 12.37
CA ALA A 18 -9.17 -15.19 13.36
C ALA A 18 -9.71 -13.75 13.29
N GLU A 19 -10.68 -13.45 12.43
CA GLU A 19 -11.23 -12.09 12.27
C GLU A 19 -11.95 -11.57 13.52
N ASP A 20 -12.48 -12.47 14.35
CA ASP A 20 -13.19 -12.16 15.60
C ASP A 20 -12.37 -11.36 16.62
N VAL A 21 -11.03 -11.35 16.48
CA VAL A 21 -10.13 -10.69 17.44
C VAL A 21 -10.02 -9.18 17.26
N ILE A 22 -10.46 -8.62 16.13
CA ILE A 22 -10.39 -7.17 15.85
C ILE A 22 -11.75 -6.52 15.61
N THR A 23 -12.85 -7.27 15.71
CA THR A 23 -14.21 -6.76 15.44
C THR A 23 -14.78 -5.88 16.57
N SER A 24 -14.15 -5.85 17.75
CA SER A 24 -14.54 -4.94 18.82
C SER A 24 -14.09 -3.49 18.59
N ASP A 25 -13.11 -3.28 17.71
CA ASP A 25 -12.70 -1.95 17.25
C ASP A 25 -13.47 -1.60 15.96
N PRO A 26 -14.30 -0.55 15.95
CA PRO A 26 -15.09 -0.19 14.78
C PRO A 26 -14.24 0.11 13.54
N ILE A 27 -13.04 0.69 13.70
CA ILE A 27 -12.14 1.00 12.58
C ILE A 27 -11.61 -0.30 11.96
N MET A 28 -11.22 -1.25 12.79
CA MET A 28 -10.69 -2.53 12.33
C MET A 28 -11.78 -3.42 11.71
N ALA A 29 -13.01 -3.33 12.21
CA ALA A 29 -14.18 -3.97 11.61
C ALA A 29 -14.43 -3.43 10.18
N ASP A 30 -14.38 -2.12 9.99
CA ASP A 30 -14.53 -1.48 8.67
C ASP A 30 -13.40 -1.91 7.71
N ILE A 31 -12.15 -2.02 8.19
CA ILE A 31 -11.01 -2.50 7.40
C ILE A 31 -11.22 -3.96 6.94
N ILE A 32 -11.66 -4.85 7.83
CA ILE A 32 -11.98 -6.25 7.45
C ILE A 32 -13.08 -6.27 6.40
N ALA A 33 -14.16 -5.51 6.61
CA ALA A 33 -15.29 -5.48 5.67
C ALA A 33 -14.82 -5.03 4.29
N ALA A 34 -14.10 -3.90 4.21
CA ALA A 34 -13.54 -3.39 2.96
C ALA A 34 -12.61 -4.41 2.28
N ARG A 35 -11.74 -5.09 3.04
CA ARG A 35 -10.87 -6.14 2.51
C ARG A 35 -11.65 -7.33 1.96
N ASN A 36 -12.65 -7.81 2.70
CA ASN A 36 -13.42 -9.00 2.33
C ASN A 36 -14.36 -8.74 1.12
N GLU A 37 -14.81 -7.50 0.96
CA GLU A 37 -15.67 -7.08 -0.16
C GLU A 37 -14.87 -6.64 -1.40
N ALA A 38 -13.58 -6.35 -1.26
CA ALA A 38 -12.74 -5.91 -2.37
C ALA A 38 -12.61 -7.00 -3.45
N PRO A 39 -12.81 -6.69 -4.74
CA PRO A 39 -12.62 -7.65 -5.82
C PRO A 39 -11.14 -7.97 -6.07
N TYR A 40 -10.24 -7.13 -5.58
CA TYR A 40 -8.80 -7.25 -5.74
C TYR A 40 -8.09 -6.50 -4.60
N PHE A 41 -6.94 -7.01 -4.19
CA PHE A 41 -6.05 -6.36 -3.21
C PHE A 41 -4.72 -6.03 -3.89
N GLN A 42 -4.52 -4.75 -4.21
CA GLN A 42 -3.26 -4.23 -4.71
C GLN A 42 -2.27 -4.09 -3.55
N LEU A 43 -1.06 -4.62 -3.68
CA LEU A 43 0.02 -4.31 -2.75
C LEU A 43 0.38 -2.82 -2.86
N TYR A 44 0.95 -2.23 -1.81
CA TYR A 44 1.51 -0.87 -1.90
C TYR A 44 2.35 -0.71 -3.16
N TYR A 45 2.12 0.37 -3.89
CA TYR A 45 2.59 0.48 -5.27
C TYR A 45 4.12 0.49 -5.37
N ASP A 46 4.78 1.12 -4.40
CA ASP A 46 6.24 1.12 -4.25
C ASP A 46 6.83 -0.26 -3.90
N GLN A 47 6.05 -1.13 -3.25
CA GLN A 47 6.44 -2.53 -2.99
C GLN A 47 6.10 -3.48 -4.14
N PHE A 48 5.12 -3.11 -4.96
CA PHE A 48 4.70 -3.89 -6.12
C PHE A 48 5.67 -3.75 -7.29
N LEU A 49 6.23 -2.56 -7.49
CA LEU A 49 7.19 -2.25 -8.56
C LEU A 49 8.61 -2.74 -8.23
N PRO A 50 9.51 -2.82 -9.23
CA PRO A 50 10.94 -2.97 -8.98
C PRO A 50 11.43 -1.92 -7.96
N PRO A 51 12.35 -2.27 -7.04
CA PRO A 51 12.72 -1.38 -5.94
C PRO A 51 13.16 0.04 -6.36
N ALA A 52 13.88 0.16 -7.48
CA ALA A 52 14.31 1.45 -8.00
C ALA A 52 13.13 2.30 -8.49
N LEU A 53 12.17 1.68 -9.18
CA LEU A 53 10.96 2.36 -9.63
C LEU A 53 10.05 2.73 -8.46
N GLY A 54 9.89 1.86 -7.46
CA GLY A 54 9.15 2.18 -6.25
C GLY A 54 9.72 3.38 -5.49
N ALA A 55 11.06 3.46 -5.38
CA ALA A 55 11.74 4.62 -4.81
C ALA A 55 11.52 5.89 -5.64
N ALA A 56 11.61 5.80 -6.97
CA ALA A 56 11.36 6.94 -7.86
C ALA A 56 9.94 7.49 -7.74
N VAL A 57 8.93 6.62 -7.60
CA VAL A 57 7.54 7.05 -7.32
C VAL A 57 7.47 7.85 -6.02
N ASN A 58 8.10 7.37 -4.95
CA ASN A 58 8.07 8.04 -3.65
C ASN A 58 8.73 9.44 -3.71
N ASP A 59 9.93 9.53 -4.31
CA ASP A 59 10.68 10.80 -4.43
C ASP A 59 9.95 11.81 -5.34
N ALA A 60 9.39 11.36 -6.47
CA ALA A 60 8.69 12.23 -7.40
C ALA A 60 7.38 12.76 -6.80
N VAL A 61 6.65 11.95 -6.05
CA VAL A 61 5.45 12.39 -5.32
C VAL A 61 5.81 13.39 -4.21
N GLU A 62 6.93 13.21 -3.51
CA GLU A 62 7.42 14.20 -2.54
C GLU A 62 7.66 15.57 -3.20
N LYS A 63 8.32 15.61 -4.36
CA LYS A 63 8.54 16.84 -5.14
C LYS A 63 7.23 17.52 -5.53
N LEU A 64 6.20 16.74 -5.89
CA LEU A 64 4.88 17.26 -6.21
C LEU A 64 4.27 17.99 -5.02
N PHE A 65 4.29 17.38 -3.83
CA PHE A 65 3.76 17.97 -2.60
C PHE A 65 4.55 19.20 -2.15
N ALA A 66 5.85 19.21 -2.40
CA ALA A 66 6.71 20.38 -2.16
C ALA A 66 6.50 21.52 -3.17
N ALA A 67 5.65 21.34 -4.18
CA ALA A 67 5.49 22.24 -5.33
C ALA A 67 6.82 22.56 -6.05
N ALA A 68 7.77 21.61 -6.00
CA ALA A 68 9.07 21.71 -6.63
C ALA A 68 9.07 21.18 -8.08
N ALA A 69 8.03 20.45 -8.47
CA ALA A 69 7.80 19.94 -9.82
C ALA A 69 6.31 19.97 -10.16
N THR A 70 6.01 20.12 -11.44
CA THR A 70 4.65 20.00 -11.99
C THR A 70 4.22 18.53 -12.09
N PRO A 71 2.90 18.24 -12.15
CA PRO A 71 2.43 16.86 -12.37
C PRO A 71 3.02 16.19 -13.61
N GLN A 72 3.26 16.96 -14.68
CA GLN A 72 3.84 16.45 -15.92
C GLN A 72 5.31 16.06 -15.75
N GLU A 73 6.10 16.88 -15.05
CA GLU A 73 7.50 16.57 -14.74
C GLU A 73 7.62 15.35 -13.83
N VAL A 74 6.73 15.22 -12.84
CA VAL A 74 6.66 14.05 -11.94
C VAL A 74 6.35 12.78 -12.72
N ALA A 75 5.38 12.82 -13.63
CA ALA A 75 5.05 11.66 -14.46
C ALA A 75 6.21 11.27 -15.39
N ALA A 76 6.90 12.25 -15.97
CA ALA A 76 8.05 11.99 -16.84
C ALA A 76 9.22 11.37 -16.05
N GLU A 77 9.50 11.86 -14.83
CA GLU A 77 10.56 11.29 -13.98
C GLU A 77 10.30 9.82 -13.62
N ILE A 78 9.04 9.48 -13.30
CA ILE A 78 8.64 8.09 -13.03
C ILE A 78 8.77 7.23 -14.29
N GLU A 79 8.32 7.73 -15.44
CA GLU A 79 8.37 7.02 -16.72
C GLU A 79 9.81 6.73 -17.16
N ASP A 80 10.73 7.69 -16.97
CA ASP A 80 12.14 7.51 -17.30
C ASP A 80 12.74 6.29 -16.56
N VAL A 81 12.44 6.15 -15.27
CA VAL A 81 12.89 4.98 -14.48
C VAL A 81 12.12 3.72 -14.90
N ALA A 82 10.82 3.83 -15.15
CA ALA A 82 9.99 2.70 -15.57
C ALA A 82 10.46 2.09 -16.89
N SER A 83 10.85 2.93 -17.86
CA SER A 83 11.37 2.49 -19.16
C SER A 83 12.61 1.61 -19.05
N PHE A 84 13.41 1.78 -18.00
CA PHE A 84 14.58 0.96 -17.74
C PHE A 84 14.26 -0.29 -16.89
N GLU A 85 13.41 -0.14 -15.88
CA GLU A 85 13.13 -1.20 -14.89
C GLU A 85 12.06 -2.21 -15.35
N LEU A 86 11.22 -1.86 -16.34
CA LEU A 86 10.09 -2.69 -16.79
C LEU A 86 10.25 -3.27 -18.21
N GLU A 87 11.28 -2.87 -18.97
CA GLU A 87 11.64 -3.47 -20.26
C GLU A 87 12.51 -4.73 -20.08
#